data_AF-K2PAJ3-F1
#
_entry.id   AF-K2PAJ3-F1
#
_cell.length_a   1.000
_cell.length_b   1.000
_cell.length_c   1.000
_cell.angle_alpha   90.00
_cell.angle_beta   90.00
_cell.angle_gamma   90.00
#
_symmetry.space_group_name_H-M   'P 1'
#
loop_
_entity.id
_entity.type
_entity.pdbx_description
1 polymer ?
#
loop_
_entity_poly.entity_id
_entity_poly.type
_entity_poly.pdbx_seq_one_letter_code
_entity_poly.pdbx_strand_id
1 'polypeptide(L)' 'MSEDRMTRLEVLAAEQERTIEELSAELTRQWREMETLRQKLDRLTDRFLALEEQTAPDVPVTKPPHW' A
#
# COMPACT_ATOMS: atom_id res chain seq x y z
N MET A 1 -11.24 -49.50 0.85
CA MET A 1 -10.01 -48.85 1.36
C MET A 1 -9.46 -47.80 0.40
N SER A 2 -9.25 -48.10 -0.89
CA SER A 2 -8.72 -47.10 -1.85
C SER A 2 -9.73 -45.99 -2.20
N GLU A 3 -11.00 -46.34 -2.43
CA GLU A 3 -12.06 -45.36 -2.73
C GLU A 3 -12.29 -44.39 -1.58
N ASP A 4 -12.39 -44.89 -0.34
CA ASP A 4 -12.54 -44.06 0.87
C ASP A 4 -11.37 -43.08 1.07
N ARG A 5 -10.13 -43.48 0.74
CA ARG A 5 -8.98 -42.57 0.72
C ARG A 5 -9.11 -41.52 -0.40
N MET A 6 -9.59 -41.91 -1.58
CA MET A 6 -9.79 -40.98 -2.71
C MET A 6 -10.82 -39.92 -2.36
N THR A 7 -11.99 -40.32 -1.87
CA THR A 7 -13.07 -39.40 -1.46
C THR A 7 -12.59 -38.41 -0.41
N ARG A 8 -11.79 -38.85 0.57
CA ARG A 8 -11.22 -37.93 1.58
C ARG A 8 -10.28 -36.91 0.97
N LEU A 9 -9.46 -37.31 -0.01
CA LEU A 9 -8.55 -36.38 -0.68
C LEU A 9 -9.32 -35.38 -1.56
N GLU A 10 -10.39 -35.81 -2.22
CA GLU A 10 -11.25 -34.92 -3.00
C GLU A 10 -11.95 -33.88 -2.13
N VAL A 11 -12.52 -34.31 -0.99
CA VAL A 11 -13.13 -33.39 -0.01
C VAL A 11 -12.08 -32.40 0.52
N LEU A 12 -10.90 -32.91 0.87
CA LEU A 12 -9.82 -32.06 1.37
C LEU A 12 -9.33 -31.06 0.31
N ALA A 13 -9.23 -31.48 -0.95
CA ALA A 13 -8.85 -30.61 -2.07
C ALA A 13 -9.88 -29.50 -2.28
N ALA A 14 -11.17 -29.82 -2.24
CA ALA A 14 -12.25 -28.84 -2.38
C ALA A 14 -12.23 -27.80 -1.24
N GLU A 15 -12.03 -28.22 0.01
CA GLU A 15 -11.90 -27.29 1.14
C GLU A 15 -10.64 -26.41 1.03
N GLN A 16 -9.53 -26.96 0.53
CA GLN A 16 -8.31 -26.19 0.28
C GLN A 16 -8.51 -25.18 -0.85
N GLU A 17 -9.17 -25.55 -1.95
CA GLU A 17 -9.50 -24.65 -3.06
C GLU A 17 -10.34 -23.46 -2.58
N ARG A 18 -11.42 -23.73 -1.83
CA ARG A 18 -12.24 -22.67 -1.20
C ARG A 18 -11.42 -21.78 -0.28
N THR A 19 -10.57 -22.37 0.55
CA THR A 19 -9.70 -21.60 1.48
C THR A 19 -8.76 -20.67 0.70
N ILE A 20 -8.16 -21.16 -0.38
CA ILE A 20 -7.25 -20.37 -1.23
C ILE A 20 -8.01 -19.21 -1.90
N GLU A 21 -9.22 -19.45 -2.40
CA GLU A 21 -10.05 -18.39 -2.99
C GLU A 21 -10.38 -17.29 -1.97
N GLU A 22 -10.78 -17.67 -0.76
CA GLU A 22 -11.08 -16.73 0.33
C GLU A 22 -9.85 -15.90 0.72
N LEU A 23 -8.68 -16.53 0.85
CA LEU A 23 -7.42 -15.86 1.15
C LEU A 23 -6.99 -14.92 0.00
N SER A 24 -7.17 -15.33 -1.25
CA SER A 24 -6.85 -14.52 -2.42
C SER A 24 -7.75 -13.27 -2.52
N ALA A 25 -9.05 -13.44 -2.22
CA ALA A 25 -9.98 -12.33 -2.15
C ALA A 25 -9.59 -11.33 -1.05
N GLU A 26 -9.20 -11.82 0.13
CA GLU A 26 -8.74 -10.97 1.23
C GLU A 26 -7.43 -10.24 0.89
N LEU A 27 -6.44 -10.94 0.32
CA LEU A 27 -5.20 -10.35 -0.14
C LEU A 27 -5.45 -9.19 -1.13
N THR A 28 -6.40 -9.40 -2.05
CA THR A 28 -6.80 -8.38 -3.03
C THR A 28 -7.45 -7.17 -2.36
N ARG A 29 -8.29 -7.38 -1.33
CA ARG A 29 -8.86 -6.28 -0.54
C ARG A 29 -7.77 -5.47 0.15
N GLN A 30 -6.89 -6.14 0.88
CA GLN A 30 -5.80 -5.50 1.61
C GLN A 30 -4.85 -4.73 0.68
N TRP A 31 -4.54 -5.27 -0.50
CA TRP A 31 -3.71 -4.58 -1.47
C TRP A 31 -4.30 -3.24 -1.90
N ARG A 32 -5.63 -3.18 -2.15
CA ARG A 32 -6.33 -1.94 -2.48
C ARG A 32 -6.32 -0.93 -1.34
N GLU A 33 -6.43 -1.40 -0.10
CA GLU A 33 -6.33 -0.55 1.08
C GLU A 33 -4.92 0.04 1.23
N MET A 34 -3.88 -0.79 1.07
CA MET A 34 -2.49 -0.33 1.07
C MET A 34 -2.23 0.71 -0.02
N GLU A 35 -2.74 0.49 -1.22
CA GLU A 35 -2.60 1.43 -2.33
C GLU A 35 -3.30 2.77 -2.01
N THR A 36 -4.49 2.71 -1.43
CA THR A 36 -5.21 3.91 -0.97
C THR A 36 -4.44 4.66 0.10
N LEU A 37 -3.84 3.96 1.06
CA LEU A 37 -3.02 4.56 2.11
C LEU A 37 -1.74 5.18 1.55
N ARG A 38 -1.08 4.50 0.60
CA ARG A 38 0.10 5.02 -0.10
C ARG A 38 -0.20 6.33 -0.80
N GLN A 39 -1.27 6.38 -1.59
CA GLN A 39 -1.70 7.61 -2.27
C GLN A 39 -2.02 8.76 -1.30
N LYS A 40 -2.59 8.45 -0.12
CA LYS A 40 -2.83 9.46 0.92
C LYS A 40 -1.53 9.98 1.51
N LEU A 41 -0.55 9.11 1.76
CA LEU A 41 0.78 9.49 2.24
C LEU A 41 1.49 10.39 1.23
N ASP A 42 1.52 10.01 -0.04
CA ASP A 42 2.15 10.81 -1.10
C ASP A 42 1.54 12.22 -1.17
N ARG A 43 0.21 12.33 -1.14
CA ARG A 43 -0.49 13.63 -1.10
C ARG A 43 -0.17 14.45 0.14
N LEU A 44 0.01 13.82 1.29
CA LEU A 44 0.39 14.53 2.52
C LEU A 44 1.83 15.04 2.43
N THR A 45 2.74 14.24 1.86
CA THR A 45 4.11 14.65 1.59
C THR A 45 4.17 15.84 0.64
N ASP A 46 3.45 15.81 -0.48
CA ASP A 46 3.41 16.93 -1.43
C ASP A 46 2.92 18.23 -0.78
N ARG A 47 1.85 18.14 0.02
CA ARG A 47 1.30 19.29 0.75
C ARG A 47 2.28 19.84 1.79
N PHE A 48 3.04 18.95 2.43
CA PHE A 48 4.05 19.36 3.41
C PHE A 48 5.18 20.14 2.74
N LEU A 49 5.71 19.64 1.62
CA LEU A 49 6.74 20.32 0.84
C LEU A 49 6.27 21.70 0.33
N ALA A 50 5.05 21.77 -0.18
CA ALA A 50 4.48 23.04 -0.63
C ALA A 50 4.32 24.07 0.51
N LEU A 51 4.07 23.62 1.75
CA LEU A 51 4.01 24.50 2.92
C LEU A 51 5.40 24.96 3.36
N GLU A 52 6.40 24.08 3.34
CA GLU A 52 7.79 24.46 3.61
C GLU A 52 8.30 25.52 2.63
N GLU A 53 8.00 25.39 1.33
CA GLU A 53 8.39 26.37 0.32
C GLU A 53 7.72 27.74 0.56
N GLN A 54 6.45 27.76 0.95
CA GLN A 54 5.72 29.00 1.26
C GLN A 54 6.19 29.68 2.56
N THR A 55 6.78 28.92 3.49
CA THR A 55 7.25 29.44 4.78
C THR A 55 8.75 29.74 4.79
N ALA A 56 9.46 29.44 3.70
CA ALA A 56 10.86 29.78 3.54
C ALA A 56 11.05 31.31 3.61
N PRO A 57 11.93 31.81 4.49
CA PRO A 57 12.18 33.25 4.59
C PRO A 57 12.83 33.77 3.30
N ASP A 58 12.43 34.96 2.88
CA ASP A 58 12.98 35.63 1.70
C ASP A 58 14.49 35.85 1.90
N VAL A 59 15.32 35.34 0.97
CA VAL A 59 16.78 35.48 1.07
C VAL A 59 17.11 36.96 0.85
N PRO A 60 17.69 37.67 1.83
CA PRO A 60 18.03 39.07 1.64
C PRO A 60 19.07 39.19 0.53
N VAL A 61 18.69 39.78 -0.60
CA VAL A 61 19.64 40.14 -1.67
C VAL A 61 20.44 41.35 -1.17
N THR A 62 21.46 41.10 -0.36
CA THR A 62 22.42 42.15 0.02
C THR A 62 23.51 42.20 -1.03
N LYS A 63 23.62 43.34 -1.74
CA LYS A 63 24.77 43.61 -2.60
C LYS A 63 26.04 43.60 -1.74
N PRO A 64 27.16 43.00 -2.21
CA PRO A 64 28.41 42.99 -1.45
C PRO A 64 28.86 44.43 -1.15
N PRO A 65 29.35 44.73 0.07
CA PRO A 65 29.89 46.04 0.37
C PRO A 65 31.14 46.25 -0.48
N HIS A 66 31.13 47.32 -1.30
CA HIS A 66 32.32 47.76 -2.02
C HIS A 66 33.31 48.33 -1.00
N TRP A 67 34.49 47.71 -0.90
CA TRP A 67 35.66 48.19 -0.18
C TRP A 67 36.72 48.67 -1.16
#